data_AF-A0AAV0WDK4-F1
#
_entry.id   AF-A0AAV0WDK4-F1
#
_cell.length_a   1.000
_cell.length_b   1.000
_cell.length_c   1.000
_cell.angle_alpha   90.00
_cell.angle_beta   90.00
_cell.angle_gamma   90.00
#
_symmetry.space_group_name_H-M   'P 1'
#
loop_
_entity.id
_entity.type
_entity.pdbx_description
1 polymer ?
#
loop_
_entity_poly.entity_id
_entity_poly.type
_entity_poly.pdbx_seq_one_letter_code
_entity_poly.pdbx_strand_id
1 'polypeptide(L)'
;MFYINDFNIFSYYKCAKSTEFFCDGTARKNLDGTFSELKPHSRAHIANRDDESNLIVLFRDALKERSKNENISLKLIYDDEAQRHRVAAGLYPWSTAESIMRSVRRSSLPALPQSLHELAVKFDNGDLSRYMCCNNSIFSGSVRDSDGKYSVILACRHLINLVLSHGITEVNKING
;
A
#
# COMPACT_ATOMS: atom_id res chain seq x y z
N MET A 1 14.04 -21.79 19.20
CA MET A 1 14.08 -23.09 19.92
C MET A 1 14.88 -22.84 21.19
N PHE A 2 14.25 -22.91 22.37
CA PHE A 2 14.91 -22.61 23.65
C PHE A 2 15.19 -23.91 24.40
N TYR A 3 16.40 -24.06 24.92
CA TYR A 3 16.78 -25.18 25.79
C TYR A 3 16.55 -24.78 27.25
N ILE A 4 15.90 -25.66 28.00
CA ILE A 4 15.62 -25.50 29.43
C ILE A 4 16.66 -26.33 30.21
N ASN A 5 17.37 -25.71 31.15
CA ASN A 5 18.15 -26.42 32.17
C ASN A 5 17.39 -26.29 33.49
N ASP A 6 16.63 -27.33 33.84
CA ASP A 6 15.80 -27.37 35.04
C ASP A 6 16.62 -27.70 36.29
N PHE A 7 17.19 -26.66 36.89
CA PHE A 7 17.47 -26.59 38.32
C PHE A 7 17.43 -25.12 38.73
N ASN A 8 16.22 -24.55 38.91
CA ASN A 8 15.90 -23.52 39.91
C ASN A 8 14.54 -22.88 39.65
N ILE A 9 13.99 -22.34 40.73
CA ILE A 9 12.76 -21.54 40.92
C ILE A 9 12.58 -20.34 39.95
N PHE A 10 13.51 -20.12 39.03
CA PHE A 10 13.58 -18.96 38.15
C PHE A 10 13.89 -19.36 36.71
N SER A 11 13.21 -18.72 35.75
CA SER A 11 13.58 -18.79 34.34
C SER A 11 14.40 -17.57 33.96
N TYR A 12 15.53 -17.78 33.29
CA TYR A 12 16.43 -16.72 32.84
C TYR A 12 16.25 -16.47 31.34
N TYR A 13 16.25 -15.20 30.96
CA TYR A 13 16.06 -14.73 29.59
C TYR A 13 17.26 -13.90 29.17
N LYS A 14 17.66 -14.05 27.90
CA LYS A 14 18.72 -13.27 27.26
C LYS A 14 18.13 -12.45 26.13
N CYS A 15 18.67 -11.25 25.90
CA CYS A 15 18.28 -10.40 24.79
C CYS A 15 18.40 -11.14 23.44
N ALA A 16 17.35 -11.05 22.61
CA ALA A 16 17.31 -11.64 21.28
C ALA A 16 18.37 -11.06 20.34
N LYS A 17 18.81 -9.81 20.60
CA LYS A 17 19.86 -9.11 19.88
C LYS A 17 21.26 -9.36 20.45
N SER A 18 21.42 -10.32 21.36
CA SER A 18 22.73 -10.58 22.00
C SER A 18 23.82 -11.04 21.04
N THR A 19 23.47 -11.70 19.93
CA THR A 19 24.41 -12.15 18.90
C THR A 19 24.67 -11.08 17.84
N GLU A 20 23.69 -10.24 17.53
CA GLU A 20 23.77 -9.23 16.46
C GLU A 20 24.40 -7.92 16.95
N PHE A 21 24.13 -7.53 18.20
CA PHE A 21 24.57 -6.25 18.77
C PHE A 21 25.44 -6.42 20.01
N PHE A 22 25.96 -7.63 20.25
CA PHE A 22 26.75 -7.97 21.45
C PHE A 22 26.08 -7.48 22.75
N CYS A 23 24.76 -7.58 22.78
CA CYS A 23 23.97 -7.12 23.92
C CYS A 23 23.97 -8.19 25.02
N ASP A 24 24.50 -7.82 26.18
CA ASP A 24 24.52 -8.67 27.38
C ASP A 24 23.27 -8.52 28.28
N GLY A 25 22.22 -7.87 27.79
CA GLY A 25 20.96 -7.68 28.49
C GLY A 25 20.31 -9.02 28.87
N THR A 26 19.98 -9.17 30.15
CA THR A 26 19.36 -10.38 30.71
C THR A 26 18.29 -10.02 31.74
N ALA A 27 17.26 -10.86 31.83
CA ALA A 27 16.18 -10.74 32.80
C ALA A 27 15.88 -12.10 33.43
N ARG A 28 15.31 -12.10 34.64
CA ARG A 28 14.73 -13.29 35.26
C ARG A 28 13.22 -13.13 35.38
N LYS A 29 12.49 -14.23 35.20
CA LYS A 29 11.08 -14.33 35.58
C LYS A 29 10.97 -14.92 36.97
N ASN A 30 10.32 -14.19 37.85
CA ASN A 30 10.02 -14.59 39.22
C ASN A 30 8.81 -15.54 39.25
N LEU A 31 8.61 -16.24 40.37
CA LEU A 31 7.49 -17.17 40.56
C LEU A 31 6.11 -16.51 40.45
N ASP A 32 6.02 -15.24 40.83
CA ASP A 32 4.80 -14.42 40.72
C ASP A 32 4.50 -13.99 39.27
N GLY A 33 5.34 -14.38 38.30
CA GLY A 33 5.22 -14.04 36.89
C GLY A 33 5.81 -12.68 36.52
N THR A 34 6.31 -11.90 37.49
CA THR A 34 6.98 -10.62 37.23
C THR A 34 8.38 -10.83 36.68
N PHE A 35 8.90 -9.81 36.01
CA PHE A 35 10.25 -9.82 35.46
C PHE A 35 11.17 -8.88 36.26
N SER A 36 12.36 -9.35 36.61
CA SER A 36 13.43 -8.52 37.16
C SER A 36 14.57 -8.44 36.17
N GLU A 37 14.98 -7.22 35.84
CA GLU A 37 16.18 -6.97 35.03
C GLU A 37 17.43 -7.37 35.82
N LEU A 38 18.34 -8.13 35.20
CA LEU A 38 19.59 -8.58 35.80
C LEU A 38 20.79 -7.83 35.22
N LYS A 39 20.83 -7.69 33.89
CA LYS A 39 21.79 -6.84 33.19
C LYS A 39 21.03 -5.88 32.30
N PRO A 40 21.34 -4.58 32.36
CA PRO A 40 20.74 -3.62 31.47
C PRO A 40 21.16 -3.91 30.02
N HIS A 41 20.25 -3.60 29.11
CA HIS A 41 20.53 -3.68 27.68
C HIS A 41 21.66 -2.69 27.28
N SER A 42 22.42 -3.02 26.24
CA SER A 42 23.43 -2.09 25.69
C SER A 42 22.73 -0.91 25.00
N ARG A 43 23.13 0.33 25.31
CA ARG A 43 22.63 1.55 24.64
C ARG A 43 22.73 1.48 23.10
N ALA A 44 23.65 0.67 22.56
CA ALA A 44 23.87 0.51 21.13
C ALA A 44 22.67 -0.10 20.37
N HIS A 45 21.78 -0.83 21.03
CA HIS A 45 20.53 -1.32 20.42
C HIS A 45 19.26 -0.88 21.18
N ILE A 46 19.38 -0.29 22.38
CA ILE A 46 18.26 0.42 23.02
C ILE A 46 17.97 1.72 22.27
N ALA A 47 19.01 2.41 21.76
CA ALA A 47 18.83 3.69 21.10
C ALA A 47 18.28 3.51 19.67
N ASN A 48 17.00 3.84 19.50
CA ASN A 48 16.38 4.40 18.29
C ASN A 48 16.11 3.52 17.06
N ARG A 49 16.69 2.32 16.91
CA ARG A 49 16.44 1.53 15.68
C ARG A 49 15.05 0.93 15.60
N ASP A 50 14.43 0.53 16.70
CA ASP A 50 13.11 -0.12 16.65
C ASP A 50 12.00 0.89 16.32
N ASP A 51 12.07 2.11 16.87
CA ASP A 51 11.10 3.19 16.58
C ASP A 51 11.31 3.79 15.18
N GLU A 52 12.55 4.12 14.78
CA GLU A 52 12.79 4.65 13.43
C GLU A 52 12.49 3.62 12.34
N SER A 53 12.80 2.35 12.57
CA SER A 53 12.44 1.27 11.63
C SER A 53 10.93 1.10 11.55
N ASN A 54 10.21 1.18 12.67
CA ASN A 54 8.74 1.15 12.67
C ASN A 54 8.14 2.34 11.92
N LEU A 55 8.70 3.55 12.10
CA LEU A 55 8.26 4.74 11.36
C LEU A 55 8.47 4.60 9.85
N ILE A 56 9.61 4.05 9.41
CA ILE A 56 9.87 3.77 7.99
C ILE A 56 8.92 2.71 7.46
N VAL A 57 8.63 1.65 8.24
CA VAL A 57 7.67 0.60 7.86
C VAL A 57 6.29 1.18 7.64
N LEU A 58 5.77 1.94 8.61
CA LEU A 58 4.45 2.59 8.51
C LEU A 58 4.38 3.53 7.30
N PHE A 59 5.39 4.39 7.12
CA PHE A 59 5.46 5.29 5.98
C PHE A 59 5.49 4.53 4.65
N ARG A 60 6.35 3.52 4.54
CA ARG A 60 6.46 2.68 3.35
C ARG A 60 5.15 1.95 3.04
N ASP A 61 4.45 1.46 4.05
CA ASP A 61 3.19 0.75 3.85
C ASP A 61 2.06 1.70 3.43
N ALA A 62 2.00 2.92 3.98
CA ALA A 62 1.10 3.97 3.49
C ALA A 62 1.37 4.31 2.01
N LEU A 63 2.64 4.48 1.63
CA LEU A 63 3.03 4.72 0.23
C LEU A 63 2.61 3.59 -0.69
N LYS A 64 2.83 2.33 -0.27
CA LYS A 64 2.41 1.16 -1.06
C LYS A 64 0.90 1.16 -1.25
N GLU A 65 0.14 1.35 -0.17
CA GLU A 65 -1.31 1.24 -0.20
C GLU A 65 -1.94 2.33 -1.09
N ARG A 66 -1.54 3.59 -0.91
CA ARG A 66 -1.98 4.68 -1.77
C ARG A 66 -1.54 4.48 -3.22
N SER A 67 -0.35 3.93 -3.46
CA SER A 67 0.13 3.65 -4.83
C SER A 67 -0.70 2.60 -5.56
N LYS A 68 -1.28 1.61 -4.85
CA LYS A 68 -2.20 0.62 -5.42
C LYS A 68 -3.55 1.23 -5.79
N ASN A 69 -4.07 2.05 -4.89
CA ASN A 69 -5.49 2.39 -4.85
C ASN A 69 -5.79 3.76 -5.49
N GLU A 70 -4.82 4.67 -5.54
CA GLU A 70 -5.02 6.01 -6.08
C GLU A 70 -4.46 6.14 -7.49
N ASN A 71 -5.21 6.81 -8.36
CA ASN A 71 -4.82 7.13 -9.73
C ASN A 71 -4.32 8.58 -9.87
N ILE A 72 -3.39 8.98 -9.01
CA ILE A 72 -2.68 10.27 -9.07
C ILE A 72 -1.17 10.07 -9.19
N SER A 73 -0.42 11.15 -9.41
CA SER A 73 1.04 11.11 -9.49
C SER A 73 1.65 10.46 -8.24
N LEU A 74 2.57 9.51 -8.43
CA LEU A 74 3.30 8.88 -7.32
C LEU A 74 4.08 9.92 -6.50
N LYS A 75 4.56 10.98 -7.15
CA LYS A 75 5.27 12.06 -6.47
C LYS A 75 4.36 12.83 -5.53
N LEU A 76 3.11 13.10 -5.94
CA LEU A 76 2.12 13.73 -5.08
C LEU A 76 1.78 12.86 -3.88
N ILE A 77 1.58 11.54 -4.07
CA ILE A 77 1.36 10.60 -2.96
C ILE A 77 2.54 10.66 -1.97
N TYR A 78 3.77 10.66 -2.48
CA TYR A 78 4.95 10.73 -1.64
C TYR A 78 5.01 12.05 -0.86
N ASP A 79 4.80 13.18 -1.52
CA ASP A 79 4.89 14.50 -0.88
C ASP A 79 3.80 14.68 0.19
N ASP A 80 2.57 14.22 -0.07
CA ASP A 80 1.49 14.20 0.92
C ASP A 80 1.84 13.35 2.15
N GLU A 81 2.31 12.11 1.93
CA GLU A 81 2.67 11.22 3.04
C GLU A 81 3.92 11.70 3.77
N ALA A 82 4.86 12.34 3.08
CA ALA A 82 6.06 12.90 3.67
C ALA A 82 5.75 14.08 4.62
N GLN A 83 4.70 14.85 4.33
CA GLN A 83 4.21 15.88 5.25
C GLN A 83 3.65 15.28 6.55
N ARG A 84 3.00 14.12 6.45
CA ARG A 84 2.42 13.37 7.59
C ARG A 84 3.48 12.59 8.38
N HIS A 85 4.55 12.14 7.71
CA HIS A 85 5.59 11.28 8.28
C HIS A 85 6.99 11.90 8.10
N ARG A 86 7.19 13.14 8.57
CA ARG A 86 8.41 13.94 8.28
C ARG A 86 9.72 13.25 8.63
N VAL A 87 9.77 12.58 9.79
CA VAL A 87 10.98 11.86 10.26
C VAL A 87 11.29 10.69 9.34
N ALA A 88 10.29 9.87 9.01
CA ALA A 88 10.45 8.74 8.10
C ALA A 88 10.82 9.18 6.67
N ALA A 89 10.28 10.29 6.19
CA ALA A 89 10.59 10.85 4.87
C ALA A 89 12.05 11.31 4.75
N GLY A 90 12.64 11.82 5.83
CA GLY A 90 14.07 12.15 5.88
C GLY A 90 14.97 10.91 5.76
N LEU A 91 14.51 9.77 6.26
CA LEU A 91 15.23 8.49 6.23
C LEU A 91 14.91 7.65 4.97
N TYR A 92 13.78 7.91 4.32
CA TYR A 92 13.29 7.19 3.15
C TYR A 92 12.94 8.16 2.00
N PRO A 93 13.96 8.68 1.29
CA PRO A 93 13.78 9.71 0.28
C PRO A 93 13.03 9.20 -0.96
N TRP A 94 12.50 10.14 -1.76
CA TRP A 94 11.78 9.84 -3.01
C TRP A 94 12.54 8.89 -3.94
N SER A 95 13.86 9.10 -4.10
CA SER A 95 14.72 8.26 -4.94
C SER A 95 14.69 6.77 -4.54
N THR A 96 14.45 6.48 -3.26
CA THR A 96 14.30 5.11 -2.75
C THR A 96 12.85 4.63 -2.84
N ALA A 97 11.89 5.49 -2.55
CA ALA A 97 10.48 5.15 -2.52
C ALA A 97 9.87 4.90 -3.90
N GLU A 98 10.33 5.61 -4.93
CA GLU A 98 9.72 5.58 -6.26
C GLU A 98 9.65 4.17 -6.86
N SER A 99 10.74 3.39 -6.73
CA SER A 99 10.81 2.05 -7.32
C SER A 99 9.76 1.10 -6.73
N ILE A 100 9.59 1.11 -5.40
CA ILE A 100 8.59 0.25 -4.74
C ILE A 100 7.17 0.71 -5.05
N MET A 101 6.93 2.02 -5.08
CA MET A 101 5.64 2.59 -5.43
C MET A 101 5.23 2.22 -6.87
N ARG A 102 6.15 2.35 -7.84
CA ARG A 102 5.95 1.93 -9.24
C ARG A 102 5.75 0.43 -9.37
N SER A 103 6.49 -0.37 -8.62
CA SER A 103 6.35 -1.84 -8.62
C SER A 103 4.96 -2.25 -8.15
N VAL A 104 4.54 -1.75 -6.99
CA VAL A 104 3.25 -2.08 -6.38
C VAL A 104 2.05 -1.57 -7.19
N ARG A 105 2.16 -0.38 -7.80
CA ARG A 105 1.12 0.12 -8.71
C ARG A 105 0.96 -0.75 -9.96
N ARG A 106 2.06 -1.28 -10.50
CA ARG A 106 2.01 -2.21 -11.64
C ARG A 106 1.44 -3.56 -11.24
N SER A 107 1.84 -4.10 -10.10
CA SER A 107 1.38 -5.42 -9.66
C SER A 107 -0.07 -5.45 -9.17
N SER A 108 -0.67 -4.29 -8.91
CA SER A 108 -2.09 -4.16 -8.55
C SER A 108 -3.02 -4.05 -9.77
N LEU A 109 -2.48 -4.00 -10.99
CA LEU A 109 -3.31 -4.06 -12.18
C LEU A 109 -3.92 -5.46 -12.33
N PRO A 110 -5.22 -5.58 -12.67
CA PRO A 110 -5.77 -6.86 -13.08
C PRO A 110 -5.08 -7.34 -14.36
N ALA A 111 -5.18 -8.64 -14.64
CA ALA A 111 -4.65 -9.21 -15.87
C ALA A 111 -5.16 -8.44 -17.10
N LEU A 112 -4.33 -8.31 -18.13
CA LEU A 112 -4.72 -7.63 -19.35
C LEU A 112 -5.93 -8.37 -19.97
N PRO A 113 -7.07 -7.69 -20.20
CA PRO A 113 -8.21 -8.32 -20.83
C PRO A 113 -7.90 -8.69 -22.29
N GLN A 114 -8.43 -9.82 -22.74
CA GLN A 114 -8.27 -10.32 -24.11
C GLN A 114 -9.25 -9.66 -25.09
N SER A 115 -10.26 -8.97 -24.58
CA SER A 115 -11.25 -8.26 -25.39
C SER A 115 -11.75 -6.99 -24.72
N LEU A 116 -12.33 -6.10 -25.52
CA LEU A 116 -13.01 -4.89 -25.05
C LEU A 116 -14.22 -5.19 -24.16
N HIS A 117 -14.92 -6.29 -24.42
CA HIS A 117 -16.01 -6.74 -23.57
C HIS A 117 -15.50 -7.14 -22.17
N GLU A 118 -14.41 -7.91 -22.10
CA GLU A 118 -13.79 -8.29 -20.83
C GLU A 118 -13.26 -7.06 -20.06
N LEU A 119 -12.76 -6.05 -20.78
CA LEU A 119 -12.40 -4.76 -20.16
C LEU A 119 -13.61 -4.08 -19.53
N ALA A 120 -14.76 -4.04 -20.21
CA ALA A 120 -15.99 -3.45 -19.65
C ALA A 120 -16.44 -4.19 -18.39
N VAL A 121 -16.41 -5.54 -18.42
CA VAL A 121 -16.72 -6.38 -17.25
C VAL A 121 -15.80 -6.06 -16.06
N LYS A 122 -14.50 -5.81 -16.28
CA LYS A 122 -13.55 -5.42 -15.21
C LYS A 122 -13.88 -4.06 -14.58
N PHE A 123 -14.39 -3.11 -15.36
CA PHE A 123 -14.87 -1.85 -14.79
C PHE A 123 -16.18 -2.06 -14.02
N ASP A 124 -17.13 -2.85 -14.56
CA ASP A 124 -18.43 -3.13 -13.93
C ASP A 124 -18.27 -3.87 -12.59
N ASN A 125 -17.31 -4.80 -12.51
CA ASN A 125 -16.99 -5.55 -11.29
C ASN A 125 -16.22 -4.71 -10.25
N GLY A 126 -15.78 -3.50 -10.59
CA GLY A 126 -15.00 -2.64 -9.70
C GLY A 126 -13.50 -2.96 -9.62
N ASP A 127 -12.99 -3.88 -10.44
CA ASP A 127 -11.56 -4.23 -10.51
C ASP A 127 -10.69 -3.03 -10.93
N LEU A 128 -11.31 -2.04 -11.58
CA LEU A 128 -10.69 -0.81 -12.08
C LEU A 128 -11.20 0.44 -11.34
N SER A 129 -11.70 0.28 -10.11
CA SER A 129 -12.27 1.36 -9.28
C SER A 129 -11.35 2.56 -9.04
N ARG A 130 -10.02 2.38 -9.05
CA ARG A 130 -9.07 3.50 -8.94
C ARG A 130 -9.14 4.47 -10.13
N TYR A 131 -9.65 4.04 -11.28
CA TYR A 131 -9.84 4.86 -12.47
C TYR A 131 -11.19 5.58 -12.39
N MET A 132 -11.23 6.66 -11.60
CA MET A 132 -12.38 7.54 -11.46
C MET A 132 -12.22 8.82 -12.28
N CYS A 133 -13.35 9.44 -12.62
CA CYS A 133 -13.39 10.77 -13.23
C CYS A 133 -14.34 11.65 -12.41
N CYS A 134 -13.88 12.85 -12.03
CA CYS A 134 -14.65 13.80 -11.21
C CYS A 134 -15.21 13.17 -9.92
N ASN A 135 -14.40 12.38 -9.21
CA ASN A 135 -14.79 11.62 -8.01
C ASN A 135 -15.99 10.68 -8.20
N ASN A 136 -16.30 10.31 -9.44
CA ASN A 136 -17.32 9.34 -9.78
C ASN A 136 -16.68 8.18 -10.55
N SER A 137 -17.21 6.98 -10.35
CA SER A 137 -16.88 5.84 -11.20
C SER A 137 -17.14 6.19 -12.65
N ILE A 138 -16.19 5.86 -13.51
CA ILE A 138 -16.39 5.93 -14.95
C ILE A 138 -17.45 4.89 -15.28
N PHE A 139 -18.54 5.31 -15.93
CA PHE A 139 -19.48 4.39 -16.54
C PHE A 139 -18.77 3.70 -17.70
N SER A 140 -18.67 2.38 -17.60
CA SER A 140 -18.20 1.49 -18.65
C SER A 140 -19.38 0.72 -19.22
N GLY A 141 -19.48 0.67 -20.54
CA GLY A 141 -20.38 -0.26 -21.22
C GLY A 141 -19.73 -0.77 -22.49
N SER A 142 -20.02 -2.00 -22.88
CA SER A 142 -19.66 -2.51 -24.21
C SER A 142 -20.87 -2.48 -25.12
N VAL A 143 -20.76 -1.78 -26.25
CA VAL A 143 -21.77 -1.80 -27.31
C VAL A 143 -21.23 -2.56 -28.51
N ARG A 144 -22.11 -3.30 -29.18
CA ARG A 144 -21.79 -4.02 -30.42
C ARG A 144 -22.43 -3.28 -31.58
N ASP A 145 -21.65 -2.93 -32.60
CA ASP A 145 -22.19 -2.31 -33.80
C ASP A 145 -22.85 -3.34 -34.74
N SER A 146 -23.45 -2.86 -35.83
CA SER A 146 -24.11 -3.68 -36.85
C SER A 146 -23.16 -4.66 -37.54
N ASP A 147 -21.87 -4.36 -37.58
CA ASP A 147 -20.82 -5.20 -38.16
C ASP A 147 -20.27 -6.23 -37.15
N GLY A 148 -20.82 -6.21 -35.92
CA GLY A 148 -20.46 -7.11 -34.86
C GLY A 148 -19.20 -6.72 -34.08
N LYS A 149 -18.62 -5.54 -34.30
CA LYS A 149 -17.45 -5.04 -33.56
C LYS A 149 -17.88 -4.45 -32.23
N TYR A 150 -17.06 -4.67 -31.21
CA TYR A 150 -17.28 -4.11 -29.88
C TYR A 150 -16.60 -2.74 -29.75
N SER A 151 -17.30 -1.78 -29.17
CA SER A 151 -16.76 -0.52 -28.67
C SER A 151 -17.00 -0.42 -27.17
N VAL A 152 -16.05 0.16 -26.44
CA VAL A 152 -16.23 0.50 -25.03
C VAL A 152 -16.58 1.96 -24.91
N ILE A 153 -17.64 2.26 -24.18
CA ILE A 153 -18.02 3.61 -23.79
C ILE A 153 -17.46 3.83 -22.39
N LEU A 154 -16.55 4.80 -22.25
CA LEU A 154 -16.05 5.27 -20.96
C LEU A 154 -16.54 6.71 -20.78
N ALA A 155 -17.44 6.94 -19.84
CA ALA A 155 -17.97 8.28 -19.59
C ALA A 155 -18.15 8.54 -18.11
N CYS A 156 -17.81 9.74 -17.63
CA CYS A 156 -18.19 10.12 -16.28
C CYS A 156 -19.69 10.43 -16.22
N ARG A 157 -20.34 10.13 -15.09
CA ARG A 157 -21.79 10.32 -14.93
C ARG A 157 -22.23 11.76 -15.17
N HIS A 158 -21.36 12.72 -14.86
CA HIS A 158 -21.59 14.13 -15.15
C HIS A 158 -21.71 14.39 -16.65
N LEU A 159 -20.80 13.84 -17.46
CA LEU A 159 -20.86 13.96 -18.92
C LEU A 159 -22.11 13.29 -19.49
N ILE A 160 -22.48 12.10 -19.00
CA ILE A 160 -23.71 11.41 -19.41
C ILE A 160 -24.93 12.29 -19.16
N ASN A 161 -25.06 12.83 -17.94
CA ASN A 161 -26.17 13.70 -17.60
C ASN A 161 -26.20 14.97 -18.46
N LEU A 162 -25.02 15.53 -18.78
CA LEU A 162 -24.90 16.67 -19.68
C LEU A 162 -25.44 16.31 -21.07
N VAL A 163 -24.99 15.20 -21.67
CA VAL A 163 -25.44 14.72 -23.00
C VAL A 163 -26.94 14.50 -23.03
N LEU A 164 -27.50 13.82 -22.01
CA LEU A 164 -28.93 13.56 -21.89
C LEU A 164 -29.74 14.85 -21.74
N SER A 165 -29.27 15.82 -20.93
CA SER A 165 -29.96 17.11 -20.75
C SER A 165 -30.03 17.96 -22.01
N HIS A 166 -29.11 17.73 -22.96
CA HIS A 166 -29.08 18.42 -24.26
C HIS A 166 -29.82 17.64 -25.36
N GLY A 167 -30.47 16.52 -25.04
CA GLY A 167 -31.24 15.73 -26.01
C GLY A 167 -30.39 15.07 -27.10
N ILE A 168 -29.09 14.86 -26.84
CA ILE A 168 -28.19 14.25 -27.80
C ILE A 168 -28.46 12.74 -27.87
N THR A 169 -28.93 12.27 -29.03
CA THR A 169 -29.26 10.85 -29.27
C THR A 169 -28.18 10.10 -30.05
N GLU A 170 -27.21 10.80 -30.65
CA GLU A 170 -26.11 10.22 -31.41
C GLU A 170 -24.78 10.86 -31.01
N VAL A 171 -23.74 10.02 -30.86
CA VAL A 171 -22.37 10.47 -30.55
C VAL A 171 -21.46 9.98 -31.67
N ASN A 172 -20.94 10.93 -32.46
CA ASN A 172 -20.06 10.62 -33.57
C ASN A 172 -18.60 10.51 -33.09
N LYS A 173 -17.90 9.48 -33.57
CA LYS A 173 -16.45 9.35 -33.39
C LYS A 173 -15.77 10.50 -34.13
N ILE A 174 -14.93 11.27 -33.44
CA ILE A 174 -14.03 12.21 -34.09
C ILE A 174 -12.83 11.39 -34.55
N ASN A 175 -12.60 11.30 -35.86
CA ASN A 175 -11.40 10.68 -36.40
C ASN A 175 -10.21 11.61 -36.09
N GLY A 176 -9.34 11.17 -35.18
CA GLY A 176 -8.06 11.81 -34.88
C GLY A 176 -6.94 11.21 -35.71
#